data_AF-A0A4U5P2V7-F1
#
_entry.id   AF-A0A4U5P2V7-F1
#
_cell.length_a   1.000
_cell.length_b   1.000
_cell.length_c   1.000
_cell.angle_alpha   90.00
_cell.angle_beta   90.00
_cell.angle_gamma   90.00
#
_symmetry.space_group_name_H-M   'P 1'
#
loop_
_entity.id
_entity.type
_entity.pdbx_description
1 polymer ?
#
loop_
_entity_poly.entity_id
_entity_poly.type
_entity_poly.pdbx_seq_one_letter_code
_entity_poly.pdbx_strand_id
1 'polypeptide(L)'
;MNAFFCLLFLACLASALCTPKKCKENEVFQECGACDATCENQEPNCPPVCLSPKCNCKPNHVRDNFDRCILADDCPLNDDICARTDCSTGLICVADPVKCKKPPCPKKARCVVPKAL
;
A
#
# COMPACT_ATOMS: atom_id res chain seq x y z
N MET A 1 33.64 -13.73 43.88
CA MET A 1 32.96 -13.76 42.58
C MET A 1 31.89 -12.67 42.60
N ASN A 2 32.23 -11.49 42.08
CA ASN A 2 31.49 -10.25 42.32
C ASN A 2 30.13 -10.23 41.61
N ALA A 3 29.05 -10.05 42.37
CA ALA A 3 27.68 -9.86 41.89
C ALA A 3 27.55 -8.72 40.86
N PHE A 4 28.48 -7.76 40.86
CA PHE A 4 28.58 -6.68 39.87
C PHE A 4 28.75 -7.17 38.43
N PHE A 5 29.48 -8.26 38.21
CA PHE A 5 29.69 -8.80 36.86
C PHE A 5 28.41 -9.46 36.31
N CYS A 6 27.56 -9.98 37.21
CA CYS A 6 26.29 -10.62 36.86
C CYS A 6 25.21 -9.59 36.50
N LEU A 7 25.18 -8.46 37.21
CA LEU A 7 24.23 -7.36 36.97
C LEU A 7 24.47 -6.67 35.61
N LEU A 8 25.73 -6.50 35.20
CA LEU A 8 26.10 -5.93 33.90
C LEU A 8 25.72 -6.86 32.73
N PHE A 9 25.86 -8.17 32.91
CA PHE A 9 25.44 -9.16 31.91
C PHE A 9 23.91 -9.24 31.75
N LEU A 10 23.15 -9.15 32.83
CA LEU A 10 21.68 -9.13 32.80
C LEU A 10 21.12 -7.87 32.14
N ALA A 11 21.72 -6.71 32.38
CA ALA A 11 21.34 -5.47 31.72
C ALA A 11 21.56 -5.52 30.20
N CYS A 12 22.63 -6.19 29.74
CA CYS A 12 22.94 -6.35 28.32
C CYS A 12 21.94 -7.27 27.58
N LEU A 13 21.47 -8.33 28.24
CA LEU A 13 20.41 -9.22 27.72
C LEU A 13 19.06 -8.50 27.60
N ALA A 14 18.74 -7.60 28.52
CA ALA A 14 17.50 -6.82 28.46
C ALA A 14 17.45 -5.87 27.25
N SER A 15 18.58 -5.29 26.86
CA SER A 15 18.68 -4.42 25.67
C SER A 15 18.59 -5.17 24.34
N ALA A 16 18.95 -6.47 24.28
CA ALA A 16 18.99 -7.24 23.05
C ALA A 16 17.60 -7.75 22.56
N LEU A 17 16.58 -7.68 23.42
CA LEU A 17 15.22 -8.16 23.12
C LEU A 17 14.33 -7.09 22.48
N CYS A 18 14.73 -5.82 22.52
CA CYS A 18 13.96 -4.73 21.93
C CYS A 18 14.40 -4.53 20.47
N THR A 19 14.03 -5.45 19.58
CA THR A 19 14.14 -5.19 18.15
C THR A 19 13.07 -4.17 17.78
N PRO A 20 13.43 -2.96 17.31
CA PRO A 20 12.42 -2.00 16.86
C PRO A 20 11.61 -2.65 15.74
N LYS A 21 10.28 -2.65 15.89
CA LYS A 21 9.37 -3.19 14.88
C LYS A 21 9.58 -2.38 13.59
N LYS A 22 10.25 -2.98 12.61
CA LYS A 22 10.53 -2.34 11.33
C LYS A 22 9.29 -2.42 10.45
N CYS A 23 8.74 -1.27 10.08
CA CYS A 23 7.70 -1.17 9.06
C CYS A 23 8.29 -0.81 7.70
N LYS A 24 7.50 -1.00 6.63
CA LYS A 24 7.88 -0.61 5.26
C LYS A 24 7.82 0.92 5.11
N GLU A 25 8.23 1.40 3.95
CA GLU A 25 8.08 2.81 3.60
C GLU A 25 6.61 3.26 3.74
N ASN A 26 6.41 4.47 4.27
CA ASN A 26 5.10 5.08 4.52
C ASN A 26 4.16 4.32 5.48
N GLU A 27 4.73 3.47 6.33
CA GLU A 27 4.02 2.81 7.42
C GLU A 27 4.48 3.32 8.79
N VAL A 28 3.63 3.12 9.79
CA VAL A 28 3.92 3.35 11.22
C VAL A 28 3.44 2.16 12.03
N PHE A 29 4.27 1.67 12.94
CA PHE A 29 3.86 0.59 13.84
C PHE A 29 2.86 1.13 14.87
N GLN A 30 1.72 0.47 14.98
CA GLN A 30 0.68 0.78 15.95
C GLN A 30 0.44 -0.45 16.82
N GLU A 31 0.52 -0.27 18.15
CA GLU A 31 0.17 -1.32 19.12
C GLU A 31 -1.33 -1.63 19.09
N CYS A 32 -2.15 -0.59 18.97
CA CYS A 32 -3.58 -0.71 18.64
C CYS A 32 -3.72 -0.49 17.14
N GLY A 33 -3.65 -1.57 16.36
CA GLY A 33 -3.74 -1.48 14.90
C GLY A 33 -5.11 -1.00 14.44
N ALA A 34 -5.15 -0.30 13.30
CA ALA A 34 -6.39 0.10 12.62
C ALA A 34 -6.54 -0.62 11.27
N CYS A 35 -7.67 -0.46 10.58
CA CYS A 35 -7.77 -0.79 9.16
C CYS A 35 -7.01 0.27 8.35
N ASP A 36 -6.37 -0.13 7.25
CA ASP A 36 -5.83 0.84 6.31
C ASP A 36 -6.89 1.19 5.28
N ALA A 37 -6.96 2.46 4.88
CA ALA A 37 -7.66 2.87 3.69
C ALA A 37 -7.02 2.22 2.45
N THR A 38 -7.80 1.99 1.40
CA THR A 38 -7.31 1.47 0.11
C THR A 38 -7.63 2.44 -1.01
N CYS A 39 -7.08 2.22 -2.20
CA CYS A 39 -7.42 3.05 -3.36
C CYS A 39 -8.90 2.92 -3.76
N GLU A 40 -9.52 1.77 -3.50
CA GLU A 40 -10.93 1.51 -3.76
C GLU A 40 -11.84 2.08 -2.66
N ASN A 41 -11.33 2.23 -1.43
CA ASN A 41 -12.06 2.77 -0.30
C ASN A 41 -11.15 3.61 0.60
N GLN A 42 -11.13 4.93 0.35
CA GLN A 42 -10.28 5.88 1.09
C GLN A 42 -10.81 6.19 2.49
N GLU A 43 -12.10 5.92 2.76
CA GLU A 43 -12.75 6.14 4.05
C GLU A 43 -13.38 4.83 4.56
N PRO A 44 -12.57 3.82 4.92
CA PRO A 44 -13.11 2.56 5.40
C PRO A 44 -13.78 2.73 6.76
N ASN A 45 -14.95 2.12 6.91
CA ASN A 45 -15.59 1.97 8.21
C ASN A 45 -14.79 0.98 9.06
N CYS A 46 -13.93 1.53 9.92
CA CYS A 46 -13.15 0.74 10.87
C CYS A 46 -13.98 0.37 12.08
N PRO A 47 -13.91 -0.87 12.59
CA PRO A 47 -14.55 -1.20 13.85
C PRO A 47 -13.89 -0.38 14.98
N PRO A 48 -14.66 0.08 15.99
CA PRO A 48 -14.16 0.92 17.07
C PRO A 48 -13.36 0.14 18.14
N VAL A 49 -12.72 -0.96 17.74
CA VAL A 49 -11.90 -1.81 18.59
C VAL A 49 -10.49 -1.91 18.02
N CYS A 50 -9.50 -2.06 18.90
CA CYS A 50 -8.13 -2.28 18.46
C CYS A 50 -8.03 -3.58 17.65
N LEU A 51 -7.47 -3.49 16.45
CA LEU A 51 -6.98 -4.66 15.75
C LEU A 51 -5.61 -5.04 16.31
N SER A 52 -5.11 -6.21 15.91
CA SER A 52 -3.80 -6.70 16.31
C SER A 52 -2.70 -5.66 16.03
N PRO A 53 -1.64 -5.58 16.87
CA PRO A 53 -0.49 -4.72 16.62
C PRO A 53 0.08 -4.94 15.22
N LYS A 54 0.18 -3.89 14.41
CA LYS A 54 0.69 -3.99 13.04
C LYS A 54 1.24 -2.67 12.51
N CYS A 55 1.88 -2.74 11.35
CA CYS A 55 2.26 -1.57 10.57
C CYS A 55 1.04 -1.07 9.78
N ASN A 56 0.57 0.12 10.11
CA ASN A 56 -0.50 0.82 9.43
C ASN A 56 0.06 1.88 8.48
N CYS A 57 -0.68 2.26 7.44
CA CYS A 57 -0.31 3.38 6.58
C CYS A 57 -0.29 4.68 7.38
N LYS A 58 0.67 5.57 7.07
CA LYS A 58 0.71 6.93 7.61
C LYS A 58 -0.56 7.71 7.22
N PRO A 59 -0.88 8.81 7.94
CA PRO A 59 -1.94 9.73 7.50
C PRO A 59 -1.79 10.13 6.03
N ASN A 60 -2.91 10.28 5.33
CA ASN A 60 -3.02 10.57 3.88
C ASN A 60 -2.43 9.50 2.94
N HIS A 61 -2.04 8.33 3.48
CA HIS A 61 -1.62 7.20 2.67
C HIS A 61 -2.68 6.10 2.68
N VAL A 62 -2.81 5.44 1.54
CA VAL A 62 -3.70 4.29 1.37
C VAL A 62 -2.88 3.10 0.88
N ARG A 63 -3.35 1.90 1.21
CA ARG A 63 -2.72 0.65 0.81
C ARG A 63 -3.18 0.27 -0.60
N ASP A 64 -2.21 0.11 -1.50
CA ASP A 64 -2.48 -0.33 -2.86
C ASP A 64 -2.58 -1.86 -2.97
N ASN A 65 -2.95 -2.36 -4.15
CA ASN A 65 -3.06 -3.79 -4.45
C ASN A 65 -1.70 -4.53 -4.47
N PHE A 66 -0.58 -3.82 -4.27
CA PHE A 66 0.76 -4.38 -4.12
C PHE A 66 1.26 -4.34 -2.68
N ASP A 67 0.37 -4.09 -1.71
CA ASP A 67 0.67 -4.00 -0.27
C ASP A 67 1.68 -2.88 0.07
N ARG A 68 1.60 -1.75 -0.64
CA ARG A 68 2.40 -0.55 -0.38
C ARG A 68 1.50 0.60 0.07
N CYS A 69 1.97 1.41 1.02
CA CYS A 69 1.31 2.65 1.39
C CYS A 69 1.78 3.78 0.46
N ILE A 70 0.87 4.27 -0.39
CA ILE A 70 1.09 5.38 -1.33
C ILE A 70 0.22 6.57 -0.93
N LEU A 71 0.49 7.77 -1.45
CA LEU A 71 -0.42 8.90 -1.25
C LEU A 71 -1.78 8.57 -1.84
N ALA A 72 -2.87 9.00 -1.19
CA ALA A 72 -4.22 8.81 -1.69
C ALA A 72 -4.40 9.35 -3.13
N ASP A 73 -3.74 10.47 -3.43
CA ASP A 73 -3.74 11.11 -4.76
C ASP A 73 -2.96 10.33 -5.82
N ASP A 74 -2.06 9.43 -5.40
CA ASP A 74 -1.30 8.54 -6.29
C ASP A 74 -2.08 7.25 -6.64
N CYS A 75 -3.30 7.12 -6.13
CA CYS A 75 -4.15 6.00 -6.52
C CYS A 75 -4.34 5.98 -8.04
N PRO A 76 -4.34 4.79 -8.65
CA PRO A 76 -4.67 4.70 -10.05
C PRO A 76 -6.11 5.19 -10.16
N LEU A 77 -6.32 6.32 -10.85
CA LEU A 77 -7.65 6.76 -11.18
C LEU A 77 -8.35 5.55 -11.80
N ASN A 78 -9.45 5.11 -11.20
CA ASN A 78 -10.35 4.12 -11.79
C ASN A 78 -11.12 4.79 -12.94
N ASP A 79 -10.39 5.56 -13.73
CA ASP A 79 -10.80 6.18 -14.96
C ASP A 79 -10.79 5.04 -15.94
N ASP A 80 -11.94 4.41 -16.12
CA ASP A 80 -12.16 3.63 -17.32
C ASP A 80 -12.01 4.60 -18.50
N ILE A 81 -10.76 4.76 -18.95
CA ILE A 81 -10.42 5.65 -20.04
C ILE A 81 -11.12 5.21 -21.33
N CYS A 82 -11.58 3.96 -21.41
CA CYS A 82 -12.42 3.48 -22.50
C CYS A 82 -13.89 3.93 -22.39
N ALA A 83 -14.38 4.31 -21.20
CA ALA A 83 -15.71 4.91 -21.04
C ALA A 83 -15.79 6.32 -21.66
N ARG A 84 -14.65 6.98 -21.86
CA ARG A 84 -14.55 8.33 -22.46
C ARG A 84 -13.72 8.39 -23.75
N THR A 85 -13.44 7.25 -24.37
CA THR A 85 -12.71 7.18 -25.63
C THR A 85 -13.60 6.59 -26.73
N ASP A 86 -13.95 7.42 -27.71
CA ASP A 86 -14.66 6.98 -28.90
C ASP A 86 -13.68 6.37 -29.91
N CYS A 87 -13.74 5.06 -30.10
CA CYS A 87 -13.03 4.37 -31.16
C CYS A 87 -13.86 4.35 -32.45
N SER A 88 -13.22 4.51 -33.60
CA SER A 88 -13.87 4.35 -34.90
C SER A 88 -14.55 2.98 -35.06
N THR A 89 -15.58 2.92 -35.89
CA THR A 89 -16.36 1.71 -36.14
C THR A 89 -15.48 0.49 -36.44
N GLY A 90 -15.73 -0.62 -35.74
CA GLY A 90 -15.00 -1.88 -35.91
C GLY A 90 -13.73 -2.02 -35.06
N LEU A 91 -13.40 -1.02 -34.24
CA LEU A 91 -12.31 -1.10 -33.26
C LEU A 91 -12.85 -1.32 -31.83
N ILE A 92 -12.05 -1.97 -30.99
CA ILE A 92 -12.29 -2.09 -29.55
C ILE A 92 -11.30 -1.22 -28.78
N CYS A 93 -11.76 -0.56 -27.71
CA CYS A 93 -10.87 0.14 -26.80
C CYS A 93 -10.22 -0.83 -25.82
N VAL A 94 -8.91 -0.73 -25.65
CA VAL A 94 -8.16 -1.39 -24.58
C VAL A 94 -7.39 -0.36 -23.77
N ALA A 95 -7.39 -0.50 -22.45
CA ALA A 95 -6.65 0.37 -21.54
C ALA A 95 -5.24 -0.21 -21.30
N ASP A 96 -4.24 0.30 -22.03
CA ASP A 96 -2.85 -0.13 -21.85
C ASP A 96 -2.19 0.62 -20.69
N PRO A 97 -1.35 -0.04 -19.87
CA PRO A 97 -0.50 0.67 -18.92
C PRO A 97 0.54 1.53 -19.66
N VAL A 98 0.70 2.78 -19.23
CA VAL A 98 1.79 3.65 -19.68
C VAL A 98 3.08 3.22 -19.00
N LYS A 99 4.19 3.16 -19.76
CA LYS A 99 5.51 2.91 -19.16
C LYS A 99 5.83 4.00 -18.14
N CYS A 100 5.93 3.63 -16.88
CA CYS A 100 6.17 4.54 -15.78
C CYS A 100 7.31 4.02 -14.90
N LYS A 101 8.00 4.92 -14.18
CA LYS A 101 9.10 4.54 -13.27
C LYS A 101 8.59 3.89 -11.99
N LYS A 102 7.39 4.25 -11.54
CA LYS A 102 6.79 3.82 -10.27
C LYS A 102 5.33 3.42 -10.50
N PRO A 103 4.95 2.15 -10.23
CA PRO A 103 3.55 1.74 -10.20
C PRO A 103 2.77 2.40 -9.05
N PRO A 104 1.43 2.51 -9.12
CA PRO A 104 0.56 2.02 -10.21
C PRO A 104 0.72 2.89 -11.47
N CYS A 105 0.88 2.26 -12.63
CA CYS A 105 1.07 3.03 -13.86
C CYS A 105 -0.28 3.58 -14.35
N PRO A 106 -0.33 4.86 -14.78
CA PRO A 106 -1.53 5.39 -15.43
C PRO A 106 -1.83 4.59 -16.70
N LYS A 107 -3.10 4.46 -17.05
CA LYS A 107 -3.54 3.77 -18.26
C LYS A 107 -3.77 4.78 -19.38
N LYS A 108 -3.56 4.36 -20.63
CA LYS A 108 -3.95 5.09 -21.84
C LYS A 108 -4.90 4.24 -22.67
N ALA A 109 -5.90 4.85 -23.28
CA ALA A 109 -6.74 4.16 -24.25
C ALA A 109 -5.96 3.89 -25.54
N ARG A 110 -6.15 2.70 -26.10
CA ARG A 110 -5.73 2.34 -27.45
C ARG A 110 -6.86 1.62 -28.16
N CYS A 111 -7.21 2.06 -29.36
CA CYS A 111 -8.17 1.37 -30.22
C CYS A 111 -7.44 0.28 -31.02
N VAL A 112 -7.92 -0.96 -30.94
CA VAL A 112 -7.32 -2.11 -31.64
C VAL A 112 -8.37 -2.85 -32.46
N VAL A 113 -7.91 -3.51 -33.52
CA VAL A 113 -8.77 -4.40 -34.32
C VAL A 113 -9.05 -5.66 -33.50
N PRO A 114 -10.32 -6.12 -33.38
CA PRO A 114 -10.64 -7.39 -32.77
C PRO A 114 -9.91 -8.52 -33.49
N LYS A 115 -9.29 -9.44 -32.75
CA LYS A 115 -8.65 -10.60 -33.35
C LYS A 115 -9.74 -11.53 -33.91
N ALA A 116 -9.67 -11.86 -35.19
CA ALA A 116 -10.52 -12.90 -35.78
C ALA A 116 -10.20 -14.25 -35.11
N LEU A 117 -11.25 -14.97 -34.69
CA LEU A 117 -11.16 -16.33 -34.15
C LEU A 117 -10.81 -17.33 -35.26
#